data_AF-A0A198GCU1-F1
#
_entry.id   AF-A0A198GCU1-F1
#
_cell.length_a   1.000
_cell.length_b   1.000
_cell.length_c   1.000
_cell.angle_alpha   90.00
_cell.angle_beta   90.00
_cell.angle_gamma   90.00
#
_symmetry.space_group_name_H-M   'P 1'
#
loop_
_entity.id
_entity.type
_entity.pdbx_description
1 polymer ?
#
loop_
_entity_poly.entity_id
_entity_poly.type
_entity_poly.pdbx_seq_one_letter_code
_entity_poly.pdbx_strand_id
1 'polypeptide(L)'
;MSLKYLKITIQTTSLMTCFSVLAVPGPTGSFNRDSGILWSSDVSASIPGVAPKLGDYYNDARHWAGYYGIGINVSNSSDYVHYCLKTSRLLKVDSFTGISLNNDSTPIIIVFEGTATGVLYSNNTIATGTWDSNGVFSGNAMPESGYTWCGAYQSSYASVYPGDYANFSGKITLYAKKGVPKGTYSFPNVELVKGMSKVSYSVNLVKSSTFTIVDPPVVCTISPPPEIAFGDVNLWDFPGNTGGKPGGNRRDVLGAVDGSLTVDCTGGDSSLSTPAKLTLKGTTQGYTNDLRLIMDTDGSLAPATVRASIKKIYSPCSSSGITFGVGTSEVPSNIVDINLQQGINTIPYRFSLCSRGEGYTQGSASGTATITIDWD
;
A
#
# COMPACT_ATOMS: atom_id res chain seq x y z
N MET A 1 -18.81 46.19 16.74
CA MET A 1 -19.67 46.46 15.55
C MET A 1 -18.75 46.90 14.43
N SER A 2 -18.72 46.36 13.22
CA SER A 2 -19.57 45.40 12.50
C SER A 2 -18.70 44.82 11.38
N LEU A 3 -18.56 43.51 11.29
CA LEU A 3 -18.04 42.85 10.08
C LEU A 3 -19.26 42.56 9.19
N LYS A 4 -19.38 43.27 8.07
CA LYS A 4 -20.40 43.01 7.05
C LYS A 4 -19.99 41.78 6.24
N TYR A 5 -20.78 40.72 6.34
CA TYR A 5 -20.67 39.54 5.47
C TYR A 5 -21.04 39.93 4.02
N LEU A 6 -20.14 39.67 3.08
CA LEU A 6 -20.43 39.68 1.65
C LEU A 6 -20.90 38.28 1.24
N LYS A 7 -22.21 38.12 1.00
CA LYS A 7 -22.82 36.90 0.47
C LYS A 7 -22.84 37.00 -1.06
N ILE A 8 -21.90 36.36 -1.73
CA ILE A 8 -21.90 36.25 -3.19
C ILE A 8 -22.82 35.08 -3.56
N THR A 9 -23.94 35.39 -4.21
CA THR A 9 -24.84 34.40 -4.80
C THR A 9 -24.50 34.31 -6.28
N ILE A 10 -23.91 33.20 -6.71
CA ILE A 10 -23.64 32.93 -8.12
C ILE A 10 -24.90 32.27 -8.70
N GLN A 11 -25.69 33.02 -9.46
CA GLN A 11 -26.71 32.47 -10.35
C GLN A 11 -26.00 31.99 -11.64
N THR A 12 -26.01 30.68 -11.88
CA THR A 12 -25.59 30.12 -13.17
C THR A 12 -26.79 30.11 -14.12
N THR A 13 -26.76 31.02 -15.10
CA THR A 13 -27.63 30.97 -16.28
C THR A 13 -27.14 29.87 -17.22
N SER A 14 -28.07 28.99 -17.61
CA SER A 14 -27.86 27.88 -18.55
C SER A 14 -27.41 28.38 -19.92
N LEU A 15 -26.11 28.28 -20.20
CA LEU A 15 -25.57 28.23 -21.55
C LEU A 15 -25.11 26.79 -21.81
N MET A 16 -25.75 26.18 -22.80
CA MET A 16 -25.53 24.83 -23.29
C MET A 16 -24.08 24.72 -23.81
N THR A 17 -23.15 24.38 -22.92
CA THR A 17 -21.76 24.07 -23.26
C THR A 17 -21.68 22.61 -23.69
N CYS A 18 -21.14 22.38 -24.90
CA CYS A 18 -20.64 21.06 -25.30
C CYS A 18 -19.66 20.57 -24.22
N PHE A 19 -20.08 19.62 -23.38
CA PHE A 19 -19.17 18.88 -22.53
C PHE A 19 -18.29 18.00 -23.44
N SER A 20 -17.10 18.48 -23.79
CA SER A 20 -16.02 17.58 -24.15
C SER A 20 -15.64 16.82 -22.88
N VAL A 21 -16.18 15.61 -22.71
CA VAL A 21 -15.70 14.70 -21.66
C VAL A 21 -14.24 14.38 -22.00
N LEU A 22 -13.33 14.92 -21.19
CA LEU A 22 -11.93 14.50 -21.23
C LEU A 22 -11.85 13.13 -20.56
N ALA A 23 -11.43 12.12 -21.32
CA ALA A 23 -11.15 10.78 -20.80
C ALA A 23 -10.22 10.85 -19.59
N VAL A 24 -10.54 10.07 -18.55
CA VAL A 24 -9.74 10.03 -17.33
C VAL A 24 -8.40 9.34 -17.63
N PRO A 25 -7.27 9.80 -17.07
CA PRO A 25 -6.01 9.07 -17.14
C PRO A 25 -6.13 7.69 -16.48
N GLY A 26 -5.58 6.65 -17.12
CA GLY A 26 -5.46 5.33 -16.49
C GLY A 26 -4.50 5.31 -15.29
N PRO A 27 -4.47 4.19 -14.54
CA PRO A 27 -3.59 4.02 -13.40
C PRO A 27 -2.12 4.19 -13.80
N THR A 28 -1.38 5.01 -13.05
CA THR A 28 0.06 5.20 -13.24
C THR A 28 0.76 5.17 -11.88
N GLY A 29 2.07 4.87 -11.87
CA GLY A 29 2.87 4.74 -10.66
C GLY A 29 2.95 3.32 -10.11
N SER A 30 3.39 3.21 -8.85
CA SER A 30 3.60 1.94 -8.15
C SER A 30 2.48 1.66 -7.16
N PHE A 31 1.96 0.44 -7.18
CA PHE A 31 0.96 -0.05 -6.25
C PHE A 31 1.52 -1.23 -5.48
N ASN A 32 1.23 -1.29 -4.18
CA ASN A 32 1.63 -2.43 -3.37
C ASN A 32 0.78 -3.65 -3.77
N ARG A 33 1.43 -4.78 -4.01
CA ARG A 33 0.75 -6.08 -4.12
C ARG A 33 -0.13 -6.32 -2.90
N ASP A 34 -1.13 -7.18 -3.05
CA ASP A 34 -2.01 -7.62 -1.95
C ASP A 34 -2.88 -6.51 -1.33
N SER A 35 -2.89 -5.30 -1.91
CA SER A 35 -3.76 -4.19 -1.48
C SER A 35 -5.23 -4.36 -1.89
N GLY A 36 -5.53 -5.27 -2.82
CA GLY A 36 -6.86 -5.42 -3.41
C GLY A 36 -7.13 -4.34 -4.46
N ILE A 37 -7.88 -3.30 -4.09
CA ILE A 37 -8.17 -2.16 -4.99
C ILE A 37 -6.90 -1.32 -5.16
N LEU A 38 -6.42 -1.23 -6.40
CA LEU A 38 -5.21 -0.47 -6.73
C LEU A 38 -5.54 0.95 -7.18
N TRP A 39 -6.59 1.10 -7.99
CA TRP A 39 -6.96 2.38 -8.58
C TRP A 39 -8.46 2.43 -8.84
N SER A 40 -9.06 3.62 -8.80
CA SER A 40 -10.44 3.81 -9.17
C SER A 40 -10.71 5.24 -9.64
N SER A 41 -11.64 5.41 -10.57
CA SER A 41 -12.10 6.74 -10.96
C SER A 41 -13.54 6.75 -11.45
N ASP A 42 -14.23 7.87 -11.17
CA ASP A 42 -15.54 8.15 -11.71
C ASP A 42 -15.41 8.59 -13.17
N VAL A 43 -16.24 8.01 -14.03
CA VAL A 43 -16.26 8.26 -15.47
C VAL A 43 -17.68 8.52 -15.93
N SER A 44 -17.81 9.35 -16.95
CA SER A 44 -19.07 9.51 -17.67
C SER A 44 -18.79 9.82 -19.11
N ALA A 45 -19.57 9.31 -20.04
CA ALA A 45 -19.48 9.67 -21.45
C ALA A 45 -20.84 9.54 -22.12
N SER A 46 -20.99 10.27 -23.22
CA SER A 46 -22.18 10.25 -24.07
C SER A 46 -21.74 10.27 -25.52
N ILE A 47 -22.26 9.34 -26.32
CA ILE A 47 -22.15 9.32 -27.77
C ILE A 47 -23.52 9.76 -28.32
N PRO A 48 -23.65 11.00 -28.83
CA PRO A 48 -24.91 11.50 -29.35
C PRO A 48 -25.32 10.82 -30.65
N GLY A 49 -26.56 11.07 -31.07
CA GLY A 49 -27.09 10.65 -32.36
C GLY A 49 -26.47 11.46 -33.48
N VAL A 50 -25.51 10.87 -34.18
CA VAL A 50 -24.98 11.47 -35.40
C VAL A 50 -26.01 11.24 -36.50
N ALA A 51 -26.50 12.32 -37.12
CA ALA A 51 -27.29 12.18 -38.35
C ALA A 51 -26.40 11.47 -39.39
N PRO A 52 -26.84 10.35 -39.99
CA PRO A 52 -26.04 9.69 -41.02
C PRO A 52 -25.78 10.69 -42.15
N LYS A 53 -24.57 10.68 -42.70
CA LYS A 53 -24.35 11.31 -44.01
C LYS A 53 -25.31 10.62 -44.99
N LEU A 54 -26.22 11.39 -45.58
CA LEU A 54 -27.09 10.93 -46.67
C LEU A 54 -26.22 10.31 -47.77
N GLY A 55 -26.19 8.98 -47.86
CA GLY A 55 -25.40 8.27 -48.88
C GLY A 55 -25.20 6.77 -48.65
N ASP A 56 -25.03 6.32 -47.41
CA ASP A 56 -24.66 4.91 -47.14
C ASP A 56 -25.87 4.06 -46.70
N TYR A 57 -26.83 3.87 -47.61
CA TYR A 57 -27.87 2.86 -47.45
C TYR A 57 -27.42 1.56 -48.14
N TYR A 58 -27.01 0.56 -47.36
CA TYR A 58 -26.76 -0.78 -47.88
C TYR A 58 -27.57 -1.82 -47.11
N ASN A 59 -28.60 -2.34 -47.77
CA ASN A 59 -29.36 -3.52 -47.37
C ASN A 59 -28.52 -4.77 -47.65
N ASP A 60 -28.02 -5.42 -46.61
CA ASP A 60 -27.63 -6.82 -46.68
C ASP A 60 -28.23 -7.55 -45.46
N ALA A 61 -28.91 -8.66 -45.73
CA ALA A 61 -30.00 -9.21 -44.92
C ALA A 61 -29.56 -9.99 -43.67
N ARG A 62 -28.32 -9.79 -43.19
CA ARG A 62 -27.76 -10.45 -41.98
C ARG A 62 -27.01 -9.48 -41.07
N HIS A 63 -27.33 -8.20 -41.13
CA HIS A 63 -26.62 -7.16 -40.39
C HIS A 63 -27.27 -6.92 -39.03
N TRP A 64 -26.48 -7.00 -37.96
CA TRP A 64 -26.95 -6.64 -36.62
C TRP A 64 -27.18 -5.12 -36.59
N ALA A 65 -28.44 -4.74 -36.41
CA ALA A 65 -28.89 -3.35 -36.34
C ALA A 65 -28.51 -2.68 -35.02
N GLY A 66 -27.29 -2.15 -34.95
CA GLY A 66 -26.89 -1.27 -33.85
C GLY A 66 -26.47 -2.01 -32.58
N TYR A 67 -25.29 -1.65 -32.08
CA TYR A 67 -24.77 -2.06 -30.78
C TYR A 67 -24.29 -0.84 -30.01
N TYR A 68 -24.37 -0.92 -28.68
CA TYR A 68 -23.64 -0.03 -27.78
C TYR A 68 -23.12 -0.82 -26.59
N GLY A 69 -21.98 -0.40 -26.04
CA GLY A 69 -21.24 -1.24 -25.12
C GLY A 69 -20.09 -0.53 -24.41
N ILE A 70 -19.49 -1.22 -23.46
CA ILE A 70 -18.18 -0.86 -22.91
C ILE A 70 -17.16 -1.81 -23.53
N GLY A 71 -16.19 -1.24 -24.26
CA GLY A 71 -15.16 -1.98 -24.97
C GLY A 71 -13.76 -1.75 -24.38
N ILE A 72 -12.88 -2.74 -24.59
CA ILE A 72 -11.45 -2.63 -24.33
C ILE A 72 -10.72 -2.71 -25.67
N ASN A 73 -9.94 -1.68 -26.00
CA ASN A 73 -9.18 -1.65 -27.25
C ASN A 73 -7.91 -2.51 -27.14
N VAL A 74 -7.93 -3.67 -27.80
CA VAL A 74 -6.75 -4.51 -28.04
C VAL A 74 -6.51 -4.59 -29.55
N SER A 75 -5.90 -3.53 -30.08
CA SER A 75 -5.23 -3.42 -31.40
C SER A 75 -6.05 -3.62 -32.69
N ASN A 76 -5.99 -2.59 -33.55
CA ASN A 76 -6.02 -2.52 -35.03
C ASN A 76 -6.55 -3.73 -35.84
N SER A 77 -7.78 -4.20 -35.63
CA SER A 77 -8.46 -4.96 -36.69
C SER A 77 -9.63 -4.17 -37.26
N SER A 78 -9.76 -4.25 -38.57
CA SER A 78 -10.79 -3.60 -39.40
C SER A 78 -12.21 -4.11 -39.13
N ASP A 79 -12.40 -5.06 -38.20
CA ASP A 79 -13.68 -5.70 -37.87
C ASP A 79 -14.27 -5.17 -36.55
N TYR A 80 -14.39 -3.85 -36.45
CA TYR A 80 -14.85 -3.11 -35.25
C TYR A 80 -16.18 -3.60 -34.65
N VAL A 81 -17.02 -4.24 -35.45
CA VAL A 81 -18.39 -4.67 -35.13
C VAL A 81 -18.43 -5.76 -34.04
N HIS A 82 -17.36 -6.53 -33.88
CA HIS A 82 -17.33 -7.69 -32.98
C HIS A 82 -16.53 -7.45 -31.69
N TYR A 83 -16.02 -6.24 -31.45
CA TYR A 83 -15.07 -6.00 -30.36
C TYR A 83 -15.68 -5.95 -28.96
N CYS A 84 -16.96 -5.60 -28.83
CA CYS A 84 -17.65 -5.82 -27.55
C CYS A 84 -17.82 -7.33 -27.23
N LEU A 85 -17.60 -8.21 -28.21
CA LEU A 85 -17.99 -9.63 -28.15
C LEU A 85 -16.80 -10.61 -28.24
N LYS A 86 -15.55 -10.17 -28.42
CA LYS A 86 -14.47 -11.14 -28.76
C LYS A 86 -13.26 -11.21 -27.85
N THR A 87 -13.00 -10.26 -26.96
CA THR A 87 -11.63 -10.13 -26.42
C THR A 87 -11.50 -10.19 -24.91
N SER A 88 -12.58 -10.35 -24.14
CA SER A 88 -12.50 -10.25 -22.67
C SER A 88 -13.50 -11.14 -21.97
N ARG A 89 -13.02 -12.20 -21.30
CA ARG A 89 -13.84 -13.04 -20.42
C ARG A 89 -14.03 -12.34 -19.07
N LEU A 90 -15.27 -12.25 -18.61
CA LEU A 90 -15.55 -11.84 -17.24
C LEU A 90 -15.06 -12.93 -16.28
N LEU A 91 -14.23 -12.54 -15.33
CA LEU A 91 -13.74 -13.39 -14.25
C LEU A 91 -14.33 -12.91 -12.93
N LYS A 92 -14.75 -13.87 -12.11
CA LYS A 92 -15.04 -13.63 -10.70
C LYS A 92 -13.77 -13.84 -9.89
N VAL A 93 -13.36 -12.82 -9.16
CA VAL A 93 -12.17 -12.82 -8.29
C VAL A 93 -12.60 -12.27 -6.94
N ASP A 94 -12.52 -13.11 -5.91
CA ASP A 94 -13.08 -12.83 -4.59
C ASP A 94 -14.57 -12.41 -4.69
N SER A 95 -14.92 -11.21 -4.22
CA SER A 95 -16.27 -10.65 -4.34
C SER A 95 -16.53 -9.93 -5.67
N PHE A 96 -15.48 -9.63 -6.45
CA PHE A 96 -15.57 -8.81 -7.65
C PHE A 96 -15.75 -9.64 -8.92
N THR A 97 -16.44 -9.06 -9.89
CA THR A 97 -16.58 -9.58 -11.25
C THR A 97 -16.07 -8.52 -12.22
N GLY A 98 -15.13 -8.90 -13.08
CA GLY A 98 -14.47 -7.94 -13.95
C GLY A 98 -13.70 -8.57 -15.09
N ILE A 99 -13.04 -7.75 -15.88
CA ILE A 99 -12.28 -8.19 -17.06
C ILE A 99 -10.81 -8.41 -16.68
N SER A 100 -10.27 -9.59 -16.97
CA SER A 100 -8.85 -9.89 -16.73
C SER A 100 -7.92 -9.06 -17.61
N LEU A 101 -6.90 -8.46 -16.99
CA LEU A 101 -5.79 -7.81 -17.69
C LEU A 101 -4.66 -8.78 -18.03
N ASN A 102 -4.55 -9.87 -17.28
CA ASN A 102 -3.55 -10.92 -17.48
C ASN A 102 -4.22 -12.30 -17.46
N ASN A 103 -3.71 -13.22 -18.28
CA ASN A 103 -4.17 -14.62 -18.30
C ASN A 103 -3.37 -15.43 -17.27
N ASP A 104 -3.49 -15.08 -16.00
CA ASP A 104 -2.74 -15.72 -14.92
C ASP A 104 -3.65 -16.31 -13.83
N SER A 105 -3.12 -17.26 -13.07
CA SER A 105 -3.80 -17.90 -11.93
C SER A 105 -4.10 -16.93 -10.77
N THR A 106 -3.37 -15.81 -10.74
CA THR A 106 -3.58 -14.65 -9.86
C THR A 106 -3.91 -13.41 -10.72
N PRO A 107 -5.19 -13.22 -11.10
CA PRO A 107 -5.57 -12.19 -12.06
C PRO A 107 -5.63 -10.78 -11.43
N ILE A 108 -5.38 -9.79 -12.28
CA ILE A 108 -5.75 -8.39 -12.11
C ILE A 108 -6.98 -8.16 -12.99
N ILE A 109 -8.05 -7.58 -12.43
CA ILE A 109 -9.29 -7.34 -13.15
C ILE A 109 -9.69 -5.86 -13.17
N ILE A 110 -10.34 -5.44 -14.25
CA ILE A 110 -11.09 -4.18 -14.35
C ILE A 110 -12.54 -4.44 -13.94
N VAL A 111 -13.00 -3.74 -12.91
CA VAL A 111 -14.36 -3.79 -12.41
C VAL A 111 -15.10 -2.53 -12.84
N PHE A 112 -16.33 -2.70 -13.31
CA PHE A 112 -17.23 -1.60 -13.66
C PHE A 112 -18.32 -1.48 -12.60
N GLU A 113 -18.63 -0.26 -12.17
CA GLU A 113 -19.77 0.08 -11.35
C GLU A 113 -20.52 1.19 -12.08
N GLY A 114 -21.86 1.16 -12.10
CA GLY A 114 -22.66 2.25 -12.66
C GLY A 114 -23.63 1.80 -13.73
N THR A 115 -24.12 2.73 -14.55
CA THR A 115 -25.21 2.47 -15.49
C THR A 115 -24.85 2.92 -16.89
N ALA A 116 -25.10 2.04 -17.85
CA ALA A 116 -25.04 2.32 -19.26
C ALA A 116 -26.44 2.23 -19.88
N THR A 117 -26.77 3.19 -20.75
CA THR A 117 -28.05 3.26 -21.44
C THR A 117 -27.83 3.49 -22.91
N GLY A 118 -28.63 2.86 -23.77
CA GLY A 118 -28.63 3.18 -25.19
C GLY A 118 -29.99 2.99 -25.84
N VAL A 119 -30.20 3.76 -26.89
CA VAL A 119 -31.46 3.83 -27.64
C VAL A 119 -31.18 3.74 -29.13
N LEU A 120 -32.01 2.95 -29.83
CA LEU A 120 -32.16 2.95 -31.27
C LEU A 120 -33.58 3.42 -31.62
N TYR A 121 -33.68 4.49 -32.40
CA TYR A 121 -34.86 5.32 -32.64
C TYR A 121 -36.07 4.57 -33.20
N SER A 122 -35.88 3.44 -33.89
CA SER A 122 -36.98 2.76 -34.56
C SER A 122 -38.01 2.13 -33.61
N ASN A 123 -37.66 1.86 -32.34
CA ASN A 123 -38.47 1.04 -31.44
C ASN A 123 -38.81 1.67 -30.08
N ASN A 124 -38.44 2.94 -29.81
CA ASN A 124 -38.62 3.61 -28.50
C ASN A 124 -38.12 2.80 -27.28
N THR A 125 -37.32 1.76 -27.50
CA THR A 125 -36.88 0.83 -26.46
C THR A 125 -35.52 1.28 -25.97
N ILE A 126 -35.46 1.67 -24.69
CA ILE A 126 -34.21 1.95 -24.00
C ILE A 126 -33.70 0.62 -23.43
N ALA A 127 -32.53 0.20 -23.88
CA ALA A 127 -31.83 -0.87 -23.18
C ALA A 127 -30.82 -0.25 -22.19
N THR A 128 -30.79 -0.86 -21.02
CA THR A 128 -30.12 -0.38 -19.82
C THR A 128 -29.39 -1.54 -19.20
N GLY A 129 -28.15 -1.27 -18.82
CA GLY A 129 -27.28 -2.19 -18.09
C GLY A 129 -26.72 -1.49 -16.87
N THR A 130 -26.81 -2.12 -15.71
CA THR A 130 -26.29 -1.60 -14.44
C THR A 130 -25.36 -2.62 -13.81
N TRP A 131 -24.21 -2.15 -13.35
CA TRP A 131 -23.26 -2.90 -12.54
C TRP A 131 -23.29 -2.39 -11.12
N ASP A 132 -23.37 -3.31 -10.17
CA ASP A 132 -23.20 -2.98 -8.77
C ASP A 132 -21.73 -2.67 -8.43
N SER A 133 -21.45 -2.35 -7.16
CA SER A 133 -20.09 -2.07 -6.67
C SER A 133 -19.12 -3.26 -6.78
N ASN A 134 -19.63 -4.47 -7.04
CA ASN A 134 -18.85 -5.68 -7.25
C ASN A 134 -18.70 -6.02 -8.74
N GLY A 135 -19.23 -5.21 -9.65
CA GLY A 135 -19.22 -5.49 -11.09
C GLY A 135 -20.19 -6.57 -11.53
N VAL A 136 -21.17 -6.93 -10.69
CA VAL A 136 -22.25 -7.84 -11.09
C VAL A 136 -23.25 -7.10 -11.95
N PHE A 137 -23.46 -7.62 -13.15
CA PHE A 137 -24.34 -7.03 -14.15
C PHE A 137 -25.82 -7.37 -13.92
N SER A 138 -26.70 -6.40 -14.16
CA SER A 138 -28.16 -6.54 -14.24
C SER A 138 -28.73 -5.62 -15.32
N GLY A 139 -29.85 -5.97 -15.95
CA GLY A 139 -30.47 -5.12 -16.97
C GLY A 139 -31.27 -5.88 -18.02
N ASN A 140 -31.88 -5.13 -18.92
CA ASN A 140 -32.64 -5.66 -20.06
C ASN A 140 -31.80 -5.71 -21.36
N ALA A 141 -30.59 -5.14 -21.35
CA ALA A 141 -29.59 -5.34 -22.39
C ALA A 141 -28.95 -6.73 -22.20
N MET A 142 -29.11 -7.64 -23.17
CA MET A 142 -28.57 -9.00 -23.07
C MET A 142 -27.05 -9.02 -23.35
N PRO A 143 -26.21 -9.51 -22.41
CA PRO A 143 -24.87 -9.94 -22.76
C PRO A 143 -24.99 -11.26 -23.55
N GLU A 144 -24.82 -11.23 -24.88
CA GLU A 144 -24.64 -12.49 -25.60
C GLU A 144 -23.32 -13.12 -25.16
N SER A 145 -23.41 -14.25 -24.43
CA SER A 145 -22.32 -15.21 -24.20
C SER A 145 -21.04 -14.70 -23.50
N GLY A 146 -21.11 -14.17 -22.28
CA GLY A 146 -19.95 -14.12 -21.37
C GLY A 146 -18.83 -13.13 -21.71
N TYR A 147 -19.13 -12.13 -22.55
CA TYR A 147 -18.22 -11.05 -22.93
C TYR A 147 -18.53 -9.72 -22.21
N THR A 148 -17.69 -8.71 -22.43
CA THR A 148 -17.94 -7.28 -22.15
C THR A 148 -19.40 -6.90 -22.41
N TRP A 149 -19.97 -5.99 -21.60
CA TRP A 149 -21.35 -5.57 -21.84
C TRP A 149 -21.50 -4.94 -23.21
N CYS A 150 -22.34 -5.56 -24.02
CA CYS A 150 -22.90 -4.98 -25.23
C CYS A 150 -24.40 -5.19 -25.22
N GLY A 151 -25.15 -4.10 -25.29
CA GLY A 151 -26.53 -4.15 -25.74
C GLY A 151 -26.53 -4.24 -27.26
N ALA A 152 -26.88 -5.40 -27.80
CA ALA A 152 -27.17 -5.56 -29.23
C ALA A 152 -28.69 -5.57 -29.43
N TYR A 153 -29.18 -4.83 -30.42
CA TYR A 153 -30.56 -4.99 -30.88
C TYR A 153 -30.54 -5.70 -32.23
N GLN A 154 -31.11 -6.90 -32.29
CA GLN A 154 -31.26 -7.61 -33.55
C GLN A 154 -32.48 -7.05 -34.29
N SER A 155 -32.24 -6.09 -35.17
CA SER A 155 -33.18 -5.71 -36.23
C SER A 155 -32.55 -6.08 -37.58
N SER A 156 -33.37 -6.62 -38.48
CA SER A 156 -32.96 -6.96 -39.86
C SER A 156 -32.85 -5.74 -40.76
N TYR A 157 -33.23 -4.55 -40.27
CA TYR A 157 -33.20 -3.28 -40.99
C TYR A 157 -33.06 -2.13 -39.97
N ALA A 158 -31.85 -1.64 -39.70
CA ALA A 158 -31.72 -0.35 -39.01
C ALA A 158 -30.69 0.55 -39.65
N SER A 159 -31.17 1.72 -40.03
CA SER A 159 -30.37 2.92 -40.17
C SER A 159 -30.12 3.50 -38.77
N VAL A 160 -28.95 4.11 -38.55
CA VAL A 160 -28.72 4.97 -37.38
C VAL A 160 -29.48 6.27 -37.61
N TYR A 161 -30.33 6.68 -36.67
CA TYR A 161 -31.17 7.87 -36.82
C TYR A 161 -30.71 9.02 -35.91
N PRO A 162 -31.02 10.29 -36.27
CA PRO A 162 -30.97 11.41 -35.34
C PRO A 162 -31.84 11.08 -34.11
N GLY A 163 -31.21 10.93 -32.94
CA GLY A 163 -31.87 10.52 -31.69
C GLY A 163 -31.29 9.26 -31.04
N ASP A 164 -30.51 8.45 -31.78
CA ASP A 164 -29.82 7.30 -31.20
C ASP A 164 -28.71 7.77 -30.26
N TYR A 165 -28.59 7.23 -29.05
CA TYR A 165 -27.48 7.61 -28.16
C TYR A 165 -26.97 6.42 -27.35
N ALA A 166 -25.77 6.58 -26.83
CA ALA A 166 -25.21 5.69 -25.82
C ALA A 166 -24.60 6.54 -24.71
N ASN A 167 -24.94 6.25 -23.45
CA ASN A 167 -24.38 6.91 -22.28
C ASN A 167 -23.82 5.88 -21.32
N PHE A 168 -22.77 6.26 -20.61
CA PHE A 168 -22.31 5.58 -19.42
C PHE A 168 -22.03 6.61 -18.33
N SER A 169 -22.40 6.28 -17.09
CA SER A 169 -21.98 7.02 -15.91
C SER A 169 -21.76 6.04 -14.77
N GLY A 170 -20.61 6.15 -14.12
CA GLY A 170 -20.22 5.18 -13.12
C GLY A 170 -18.78 5.34 -12.69
N LYS A 171 -18.21 4.24 -12.20
CA LYS A 171 -16.84 4.13 -11.71
C LYS A 171 -16.16 2.94 -12.34
N ILE A 172 -14.89 3.09 -12.66
CA ILE A 172 -14.02 2.01 -13.13
C ILE A 172 -12.93 1.80 -12.09
N THR A 173 -12.73 0.54 -11.70
CA THR A 173 -11.80 0.15 -10.65
C THR A 173 -10.83 -0.91 -11.16
N LEU A 174 -9.55 -0.77 -10.81
CA LEU A 174 -8.52 -1.78 -10.98
C LEU A 174 -8.36 -2.55 -9.67
N TYR A 175 -8.59 -3.86 -9.71
CA TYR A 175 -8.46 -4.75 -8.57
C TYR A 175 -7.42 -5.85 -8.85
N ALA A 176 -6.54 -6.13 -7.89
CA ALA A 176 -5.55 -7.19 -7.97
C ALA A 176 -5.80 -8.24 -6.88
N LYS A 177 -5.89 -9.51 -7.29
CA LYS A 177 -5.97 -10.63 -6.35
C LYS A 177 -4.73 -10.68 -5.46
N LYS A 178 -4.89 -11.17 -4.23
CA LYS A 178 -3.75 -11.53 -3.39
C LYS A 178 -2.83 -12.53 -4.12
N GLY A 179 -1.53 -12.30 -4.07
CA GLY A 179 -0.49 -13.12 -4.69
C GLY A 179 -0.08 -12.71 -6.10
N VAL A 180 -0.62 -11.62 -6.65
CA VAL A 180 -0.22 -11.11 -7.98
C VAL A 180 1.30 -10.86 -8.04
N PRO A 181 2.00 -11.36 -9.07
CA PRO A 181 3.44 -11.15 -9.21
C PRO A 181 3.81 -9.66 -9.29
N LYS A 182 4.98 -9.30 -8.73
CA LYS A 182 5.56 -7.99 -8.96
C LYS A 182 5.96 -7.81 -10.42
N GLY A 183 5.87 -6.58 -10.91
CA GLY A 183 6.25 -6.27 -12.29
C GLY A 183 5.47 -5.11 -12.87
N THR A 184 5.71 -4.86 -14.15
CA THR A 184 5.06 -3.81 -14.93
C THR A 184 3.88 -4.38 -15.70
N TYR A 185 2.72 -3.73 -15.58
CA TYR A 185 1.48 -4.13 -16.21
C TYR A 185 0.94 -2.99 -17.08
N SER A 186 0.23 -3.36 -18.15
CA SER A 186 -0.46 -2.40 -19.02
C SER A 186 -1.94 -2.37 -18.70
N PHE A 187 -2.46 -1.16 -18.50
CA PHE A 187 -3.88 -0.90 -18.45
C PHE A 187 -4.35 -0.48 -19.85
N PRO A 188 -5.36 -1.15 -20.43
CA PRO A 188 -5.80 -0.89 -21.78
C PRO A 188 -6.71 0.35 -21.85
N ASN A 189 -6.99 0.83 -23.06
CA ASN A 189 -7.97 1.89 -23.25
C ASN A 189 -9.39 1.34 -23.02
N VAL A 190 -10.16 2.00 -22.17
CA VAL A 190 -11.56 1.66 -21.90
C VAL A 190 -12.44 2.67 -22.60
N GLU A 191 -13.33 2.18 -23.44
CA GLU A 191 -14.14 3.00 -24.34
C GLU A 191 -15.63 2.74 -24.14
N LEU A 192 -16.43 3.81 -24.16
CA LEU A 192 -17.83 3.70 -24.51
C LEU A 192 -17.89 3.59 -26.03
N VAL A 193 -18.61 2.59 -26.55
CA VAL A 193 -18.72 2.35 -27.99
C VAL A 193 -20.18 2.29 -28.42
N LYS A 194 -20.43 2.77 -29.64
CA LYS A 194 -21.73 2.70 -30.32
C LYS A 194 -21.48 2.52 -31.80
N GLY A 195 -22.14 1.56 -32.45
CA GLY A 195 -21.92 1.36 -33.87
C GLY A 195 -22.90 0.41 -34.53
N MET A 196 -22.64 0.15 -35.81
CA MET A 196 -23.27 -0.86 -36.65
C MET A 196 -22.19 -1.63 -37.41
N SER A 197 -22.58 -2.57 -38.26
CA SER A 197 -21.68 -3.48 -38.99
C SER A 197 -20.56 -2.84 -39.83
N LYS A 198 -20.58 -1.52 -40.07
CA LYS A 198 -19.57 -0.84 -40.92
C LYS A 198 -19.09 0.50 -40.36
N VAL A 199 -19.72 1.02 -39.30
CA VAL A 199 -19.40 2.33 -38.71
C VAL A 199 -19.48 2.22 -37.21
N SER A 200 -18.43 2.65 -36.51
CA SER A 200 -18.36 2.70 -35.05
C SER A 200 -17.93 4.09 -34.59
N TYR A 201 -18.58 4.56 -33.54
CA TYR A 201 -18.19 5.71 -32.75
C TYR A 201 -17.72 5.22 -31.39
N SER A 202 -16.61 5.76 -30.90
CA SER A 202 -16.14 5.50 -29.55
C SER A 202 -15.68 6.78 -28.87
N VAL A 203 -15.84 6.79 -27.56
CA VAL A 203 -15.32 7.85 -26.67
C VAL A 203 -14.56 7.15 -25.55
N ASN A 204 -13.33 7.60 -25.31
CA ASN A 204 -12.51 7.07 -24.23
C ASN A 204 -13.11 7.44 -22.88
N LEU A 205 -13.36 6.44 -22.05
CA LEU A 205 -13.69 6.59 -20.62
C LEU A 205 -12.39 6.71 -19.82
N VAL A 206 -11.44 5.81 -20.08
CA VAL A 206 -10.13 5.77 -19.43
C VAL A 206 -9.05 5.53 -20.48
N LYS A 207 -8.01 6.37 -20.48
CA LYS A 207 -6.87 6.20 -21.39
C LYS A 207 -5.98 5.03 -20.95
N SER A 208 -5.41 4.32 -21.92
CA SER A 208 -4.39 3.31 -21.64
C SER A 208 -3.21 3.89 -20.86
N SER A 209 -2.61 3.08 -19.99
CA SER A 209 -1.48 3.48 -19.17
C SER A 209 -0.62 2.28 -18.78
N THR A 210 0.46 2.55 -18.05
CA THR A 210 1.35 1.54 -17.48
C THR A 210 1.48 1.79 -16.00
N PHE A 211 1.44 0.73 -15.21
CA PHE A 211 1.65 0.77 -13.76
C PHE A 211 2.55 -0.37 -13.30
N THR A 212 3.10 -0.25 -12.11
CA THR A 212 3.95 -1.27 -11.49
C THR A 212 3.31 -1.81 -10.22
N ILE A 213 3.41 -3.12 -10.02
CA ILE A 213 3.11 -3.75 -8.73
C ILE A 213 4.44 -4.03 -8.04
N VAL A 214 4.57 -3.54 -6.81
CA VAL A 214 5.76 -3.67 -5.97
C VAL A 214 5.41 -4.41 -4.68
N ASP A 215 6.42 -4.95 -4.01
CA ASP A 215 6.25 -5.47 -2.66
C ASP A 215 5.92 -4.29 -1.71
N PRO A 216 5.01 -4.46 -0.73
CA PRO A 216 4.72 -3.40 0.23
C PRO A 216 5.99 -3.02 1.01
N PRO A 217 6.09 -1.79 1.55
CA PRO A 217 7.22 -1.43 2.39
C PRO A 217 7.31 -2.35 3.61
N VAL A 218 8.54 -2.57 4.10
CA VAL A 218 8.76 -3.28 5.36
C VAL A 218 8.30 -2.38 6.50
N VAL A 219 7.42 -2.92 7.34
CA VAL A 219 6.94 -2.27 8.57
C VAL A 219 7.32 -3.16 9.75
N CYS A 220 8.19 -2.66 10.62
CA CYS A 220 8.69 -3.40 11.77
C CYS A 220 8.12 -2.86 13.08
N THR A 221 7.83 -3.78 14.00
CA THR A 221 7.49 -3.48 15.40
C THR A 221 8.53 -4.08 16.32
N ILE A 222 9.00 -3.30 17.28
CA ILE A 222 9.97 -3.75 18.27
C ILE A 222 9.20 -4.12 19.52
N SER A 223 9.37 -5.35 19.99
CA SER A 223 8.89 -5.69 21.33
C SER A 223 9.81 -5.03 22.36
N PRO A 224 9.28 -4.26 23.33
CA PRO A 224 10.12 -3.68 24.36
C PRO A 224 10.86 -4.82 25.08
N PRO A 225 12.18 -4.69 25.34
CA PRO A 225 12.87 -5.68 26.15
C PRO A 225 12.17 -5.76 27.52
N PRO A 226 12.10 -6.96 28.13
CA PRO A 226 11.68 -7.06 29.52
C PRO A 226 12.61 -6.20 30.40
N GLU A 227 12.10 -5.80 31.56
CA GLU A 227 12.93 -5.16 32.57
C GLU A 227 14.19 -5.99 32.83
N ILE A 228 15.35 -5.36 32.75
CA ILE A 228 16.64 -6.03 32.97
C ILE A 228 16.91 -6.04 34.47
N ALA A 229 16.46 -7.10 35.13
CA ALA A 229 16.68 -7.30 36.56
C ALA A 229 17.96 -8.10 36.80
N PHE A 230 18.91 -7.52 37.56
CA PHE A 230 20.13 -8.21 38.00
C PHE A 230 19.93 -9.01 39.30
N GLY A 231 18.79 -8.84 39.98
CA GLY A 231 18.50 -9.47 41.26
C GLY A 231 19.34 -8.92 42.42
N ASP A 232 19.33 -9.64 43.53
CA ASP A 232 20.12 -9.30 44.71
C ASP A 232 21.59 -9.64 44.49
N VAL A 233 22.47 -8.65 44.67
CA VAL A 233 23.92 -8.84 44.57
C VAL A 233 24.53 -8.78 45.96
N ASN A 234 25.18 -9.86 46.38
CA ASN A 234 25.95 -9.87 47.62
C ASN A 234 27.31 -9.20 47.41
N LEU A 235 27.43 -7.98 47.91
CA LEU A 235 28.63 -7.17 47.73
C LEU A 235 29.81 -7.71 48.57
N TRP A 236 29.57 -8.50 49.62
CA TRP A 236 30.62 -9.07 50.49
C TRP A 236 31.47 -10.15 49.85
N ASP A 237 31.03 -10.72 48.73
CA ASP A 237 31.75 -11.78 48.03
C ASP A 237 32.91 -11.25 47.16
N PHE A 238 33.07 -9.92 47.06
CA PHE A 238 34.06 -9.30 46.18
C PHE A 238 35.43 -9.10 46.85
N PRO A 239 36.55 -9.46 46.17
CA PRO A 239 37.90 -9.30 46.71
C PRO A 239 38.20 -7.85 47.11
N GLY A 240 38.65 -7.66 48.36
CA GLY A 240 38.98 -6.34 48.91
C GLY A 240 37.87 -5.69 49.72
N ASN A 241 36.71 -6.33 49.84
CA ASN A 241 35.63 -5.87 50.70
C ASN A 241 35.85 -6.33 52.15
N THR A 242 36.38 -5.44 53.00
CA THR A 242 36.55 -5.69 54.45
C THR A 242 35.60 -4.78 55.23
N GLY A 243 35.06 -5.25 56.36
CA GLY A 243 33.95 -4.68 57.16
C GLY A 243 34.07 -3.23 57.68
N GLY A 244 34.89 -2.38 57.05
CA GLY A 244 34.92 -0.92 57.23
C GLY A 244 35.45 -0.13 56.02
N LYS A 245 35.82 -0.80 54.90
CA LYS A 245 36.22 -0.16 53.64
C LYS A 245 35.67 -1.01 52.49
N PRO A 246 34.51 -0.66 51.95
CA PRO A 246 34.04 -1.41 50.81
C PRO A 246 34.97 -1.16 49.62
N GLY A 247 35.58 -2.24 49.14
CA GLY A 247 36.46 -2.26 47.98
C GLY A 247 35.71 -2.78 46.76
N GLY A 248 36.21 -2.43 45.58
CA GLY A 248 35.76 -2.98 44.31
C GLY A 248 36.74 -2.56 43.22
N ASN A 249 36.93 -3.41 42.21
CA ASN A 249 37.59 -3.04 40.97
C ASN A 249 36.52 -2.70 39.94
N ARG A 250 36.75 -1.68 39.10
CA ARG A 250 35.86 -1.31 37.99
C ARG A 250 35.60 -2.44 36.97
N ARG A 251 36.37 -3.52 37.05
CA ARG A 251 36.20 -4.76 36.25
C ARG A 251 35.37 -5.84 36.93
N ASP A 252 34.99 -5.64 38.19
CA ASP A 252 34.19 -6.61 38.93
C ASP A 252 32.80 -6.71 38.31
N VAL A 253 32.41 -7.94 38.03
CA VAL A 253 31.12 -8.30 37.45
C VAL A 253 30.16 -8.59 38.60
N LEU A 254 29.20 -7.68 38.81
CA LEU A 254 28.18 -7.80 39.84
C LEU A 254 27.00 -8.64 39.36
N GLY A 255 26.77 -8.66 38.04
CA GLY A 255 25.74 -9.47 37.40
C GLY A 255 25.80 -9.34 35.89
N ALA A 256 25.20 -10.31 35.19
CA ALA A 256 25.05 -10.27 33.74
C ALA A 256 23.71 -10.90 33.34
N VAL A 257 23.00 -10.25 32.43
CA VAL A 257 21.72 -10.69 31.89
C VAL A 257 21.85 -10.74 30.38
N ASP A 258 21.64 -11.94 29.83
CA ASP A 258 21.59 -12.18 28.40
C ASP A 258 20.14 -12.29 27.94
N GLY A 259 19.88 -11.83 26.73
CA GLY A 259 18.56 -11.94 26.13
C GLY A 259 18.58 -11.55 24.66
N SER A 260 17.40 -11.34 24.11
CA SER A 260 17.26 -10.91 22.72
C SER A 260 16.16 -9.86 22.57
N LEU A 261 16.43 -8.86 21.73
CA LEU A 261 15.40 -7.98 21.21
C LEU A 261 14.69 -8.69 20.07
N THR A 262 13.36 -8.61 20.08
CA THR A 262 12.53 -9.16 19.01
C THR A 262 11.97 -8.02 18.17
N VAL A 263 12.27 -8.05 16.87
CA VAL A 263 11.75 -7.12 15.89
C VAL A 263 10.92 -7.90 14.89
N ASP A 264 9.60 -7.74 14.94
CA ASP A 264 8.67 -8.39 14.04
C ASP A 264 8.38 -7.47 12.84
N CYS A 265 8.81 -7.90 11.66
CA CYS A 265 8.70 -7.14 10.43
C CYS A 265 7.67 -7.77 9.49
N THR A 266 6.74 -6.96 9.01
CA THR A 266 5.72 -7.35 8.03
C THR A 266 5.90 -6.57 6.72
N GLY A 267 5.40 -7.12 5.62
CA GLY A 267 5.64 -6.54 4.30
C GLY A 267 7.08 -6.76 3.81
N GLY A 268 7.43 -6.10 2.71
CA GLY A 268 8.71 -6.27 2.02
C GLY A 268 8.81 -7.53 1.17
N ASP A 269 9.92 -7.62 0.45
CA ASP A 269 10.35 -8.85 -0.21
C ASP A 269 10.99 -9.76 0.84
N SER A 270 10.39 -10.93 1.09
CA SER A 270 10.91 -11.96 2.01
C SER A 270 12.36 -12.39 1.74
N SER A 271 12.85 -12.17 0.52
CA SER A 271 14.22 -12.51 0.11
C SER A 271 15.23 -11.39 0.34
N LEU A 272 14.78 -10.18 0.66
CA LEU A 272 15.64 -9.02 0.85
C LEU A 272 15.89 -8.74 2.33
N SER A 273 17.12 -8.30 2.61
CA SER A 273 17.54 -7.82 3.92
C SER A 273 17.59 -6.30 3.87
N THR A 274 16.76 -5.65 4.69
CA THR A 274 16.74 -4.19 4.85
C THR A 274 17.78 -3.78 5.88
N PRO A 275 18.79 -2.98 5.52
CA PRO A 275 19.73 -2.41 6.48
C PRO A 275 18.98 -1.51 7.48
N ALA A 276 19.32 -1.64 8.75
CA ALA A 276 18.75 -0.81 9.80
C ALA A 276 19.81 -0.47 10.86
N LYS A 277 19.56 0.58 11.63
CA LYS A 277 20.45 1.09 12.66
C LYS A 277 19.74 1.05 14.00
N LEU A 278 20.32 0.30 14.94
CA LEU A 278 19.89 0.30 16.32
C LEU A 278 20.73 1.32 17.10
N THR A 279 20.07 2.28 17.73
CA THR A 279 20.71 3.31 18.55
C THR A 279 20.37 3.10 20.01
N LEU A 280 21.38 3.10 20.89
CA LEU A 280 21.21 3.07 22.35
C LEU A 280 21.51 4.45 22.94
N LYS A 281 20.62 4.95 23.81
CA LYS A 281 20.76 6.26 24.45
C LYS A 281 20.42 6.19 25.93
N GLY A 282 21.28 6.75 26.78
CA GLY A 282 21.07 6.83 28.21
C GLY A 282 22.01 7.86 28.85
N THR A 283 21.75 8.22 30.10
CA THR A 283 22.65 9.10 30.85
C THR A 283 23.88 8.32 31.27
N THR A 284 25.07 8.78 30.90
CA THR A 284 26.33 8.09 31.19
C THR A 284 26.93 8.48 32.54
N GLN A 285 27.78 7.64 33.10
CA GLN A 285 28.54 7.92 34.32
C GLN A 285 30.04 7.68 34.11
N GLY A 286 30.83 8.75 34.11
CA GLY A 286 32.29 8.71 33.98
C GLY A 286 32.80 8.34 32.58
N TYR A 287 32.25 7.29 31.97
CA TYR A 287 32.61 6.81 30.64
C TYR A 287 31.37 6.64 29.77
N THR A 288 31.54 6.77 28.46
CA THR A 288 30.42 6.73 27.49
C THR A 288 29.74 5.36 27.41
N ASN A 289 30.41 4.29 27.82
CA ASN A 289 29.88 2.92 27.86
C ASN A 289 29.27 2.53 29.22
N ASP A 290 29.28 3.42 30.21
CA ASP A 290 28.70 3.18 31.53
C ASP A 290 27.37 3.93 31.64
N LEU A 291 26.26 3.20 31.71
CA LEU A 291 24.97 3.76 32.07
C LEU A 291 24.98 4.13 33.56
N ARG A 292 24.55 5.36 33.85
CA ARG A 292 24.37 5.88 35.20
C ARG A 292 23.21 5.17 35.87
N LEU A 293 23.48 4.65 37.07
CA LEU A 293 22.46 4.16 38.00
C LEU A 293 22.35 5.12 39.19
N ILE A 294 21.14 5.30 39.69
CA ILE A 294 20.86 6.08 40.90
C ILE A 294 20.25 5.17 41.95
N MET A 295 20.61 5.40 43.21
CA MET A 295 19.99 4.73 44.34
C MET A 295 18.52 5.16 44.42
N ASP A 296 17.60 4.21 44.55
CA ASP A 296 16.16 4.49 44.55
C ASP A 296 15.71 5.23 45.82
N THR A 297 16.46 5.07 46.92
CA THR A 297 16.12 5.60 48.24
C THR A 297 16.39 7.10 48.38
N ASP A 298 17.49 7.60 47.81
CA ASP A 298 17.97 8.97 48.04
C ASP A 298 18.41 9.69 46.76
N GLY A 299 18.35 9.03 45.59
CA GLY A 299 18.77 9.59 44.31
C GLY A 299 20.28 9.79 44.19
N SER A 300 21.07 9.34 45.17
CA SER A 300 22.52 9.38 45.11
C SER A 300 23.04 8.46 44.01
N LEU A 301 24.30 8.64 43.64
CA LEU A 301 24.92 7.82 42.61
C LEU A 301 25.17 6.41 43.14
N ALA A 302 24.71 5.39 42.41
CA ALA A 302 24.92 4.01 42.81
C ALA A 302 26.42 3.62 42.71
N PRO A 303 26.88 2.61 43.48
CA PRO A 303 28.25 2.10 43.40
C PRO A 303 28.49 1.20 42.16
N ALA A 304 27.52 1.13 41.25
CA ALA A 304 27.56 0.30 40.04
C ALA A 304 27.08 1.07 38.80
N THR A 305 27.47 0.59 37.63
CA THR A 305 27.00 1.05 36.31
C THR A 305 26.57 -0.14 35.48
N VAL A 306 25.79 0.10 34.42
CA VAL A 306 25.47 -0.95 33.44
C VAL A 306 26.30 -0.75 32.18
N ARG A 307 26.85 -1.84 31.64
CA ARG A 307 27.44 -1.89 30.30
C ARG A 307 26.60 -2.79 29.39
N ALA A 308 26.54 -2.45 28.11
CA ALA A 308 25.74 -3.17 27.13
C ALA A 308 26.59 -3.73 25.99
N SER A 309 26.19 -4.90 25.49
CA SER A 309 26.62 -5.49 24.23
C SER A 309 25.36 -5.85 23.44
N ILE A 310 25.28 -5.43 22.17
CA ILE A 310 24.15 -5.72 21.28
C ILE A 310 24.71 -6.28 19.98
N LYS A 311 24.04 -7.29 19.39
CA LYS A 311 24.44 -8.06 18.20
C LYS A 311 25.69 -8.92 18.40
N LYS A 312 26.80 -8.34 18.84
CA LYS A 312 28.02 -9.06 19.21
C LYS A 312 28.18 -9.03 20.72
N ILE A 313 28.17 -10.21 21.34
CA ILE A 313 28.23 -10.36 22.80
C ILE A 313 29.68 -10.39 23.25
N TYR A 314 30.07 -9.42 24.09
CA TYR A 314 31.39 -9.38 24.72
C TYR A 314 31.33 -9.98 26.14
N SER A 315 32.50 -10.18 26.75
CA SER A 315 32.58 -10.59 28.15
C SER A 315 31.94 -9.52 29.06
N PRO A 316 31.30 -9.93 30.18
CA PRO A 316 30.72 -8.98 31.12
C PRO A 316 31.74 -7.95 31.60
N CYS A 317 31.30 -6.70 31.78
CA CYS A 317 32.14 -5.58 32.21
C CYS A 317 33.41 -5.37 31.36
N SER A 318 33.38 -5.80 30.09
CA SER A 318 34.38 -5.41 29.09
C SER A 318 34.32 -3.90 28.81
N SER A 319 35.42 -3.35 28.33
CA SER A 319 35.43 -2.02 27.71
C SER A 319 34.90 -2.05 26.27
N SER A 320 34.83 -3.24 25.67
CA SER A 320 34.18 -3.48 24.38
C SER A 320 32.67 -3.58 24.55
N GLY A 321 31.91 -2.96 23.64
CA GLY A 321 30.46 -2.93 23.70
C GLY A 321 29.89 -1.73 22.96
N ILE A 322 28.59 -1.51 23.13
CA ILE A 322 27.90 -0.33 22.62
C ILE A 322 27.89 0.75 23.71
N THR A 323 28.00 2.01 23.32
CA THR A 323 27.91 3.14 24.26
C THR A 323 26.48 3.61 24.45
N PHE A 324 26.20 4.33 25.54
CA PHE A 324 24.89 4.91 25.82
C PHE A 324 24.76 6.36 25.29
N GLY A 325 25.73 6.86 24.54
CA GLY A 325 25.69 8.20 23.96
C GLY A 325 26.67 8.38 22.81
N VAL A 326 26.43 9.40 22.01
CA VAL A 326 27.34 9.85 20.94
C VAL A 326 28.66 10.25 21.61
N GLY A 327 29.67 9.39 21.53
CA GLY A 327 31.02 9.76 21.91
C GLY A 327 31.57 10.89 21.03
N THR A 328 32.87 11.16 21.12
CA THR A 328 33.53 12.18 20.29
C THR A 328 34.02 11.65 18.93
N SER A 329 33.61 10.44 18.54
CA SER A 329 34.08 9.76 17.33
C SER A 329 33.18 10.05 16.12
N GLU A 330 33.78 10.06 14.93
CA GLU A 330 33.10 10.28 13.65
C GLU A 330 32.08 9.17 13.33
N VAL A 331 32.36 7.93 13.78
CA VAL A 331 31.39 6.84 13.82
C VAL A 331 30.76 6.79 15.21
N PRO A 332 29.44 7.02 15.35
CA PRO A 332 28.78 6.99 16.65
C PRO A 332 28.86 5.58 17.26
N SER A 333 29.54 5.45 18.40
CA SER A 333 29.72 4.16 19.10
C SER A 333 28.47 3.65 19.80
N ASN A 334 27.39 4.43 19.74
CA ASN A 334 26.07 4.09 20.27
C ASN A 334 25.12 3.56 19.19
N ILE A 335 25.62 3.34 17.97
CA ILE A 335 24.88 2.78 16.83
C ILE A 335 25.41 1.37 16.54
N VAL A 336 24.49 0.45 16.27
CA VAL A 336 24.76 -0.91 15.80
C VAL A 336 24.00 -1.13 14.51
N ASP A 337 24.74 -1.38 13.43
CA ASP A 337 24.13 -1.78 12.16
C ASP A 337 23.55 -3.18 12.29
N ILE A 338 22.30 -3.35 11.88
CA ILE A 338 21.56 -4.61 11.85
C ILE A 338 20.93 -4.79 10.46
N ASN A 339 20.41 -5.98 10.24
CA ASN A 339 19.73 -6.36 9.00
C ASN A 339 18.38 -6.94 9.40
N LEU A 340 17.31 -6.37 8.86
CA LEU A 340 15.94 -6.80 9.11
C LEU A 340 15.41 -7.54 7.89
N GLN A 341 14.72 -8.65 8.14
CA GLN A 341 14.02 -9.43 7.12
C GLN A 341 12.54 -9.54 7.50
N GLN A 342 11.69 -9.87 6.54
CA GLN A 342 10.30 -10.19 6.85
C GLN A 342 10.21 -11.34 7.87
N GLY A 343 9.34 -11.18 8.87
CA GLY A 343 9.16 -12.09 9.99
C GLY A 343 9.89 -11.64 11.26
N ILE A 344 10.17 -12.60 12.13
CA ILE A 344 10.73 -12.36 13.47
C ILE A 344 12.25 -12.29 13.39
N ASN A 345 12.81 -11.12 13.64
CA ASN A 345 14.24 -10.88 13.77
C ASN A 345 14.63 -10.88 15.24
N THR A 346 15.71 -11.61 15.57
CA THR A 346 16.20 -11.74 16.95
C THR A 346 17.60 -11.15 17.05
N ILE A 347 17.76 -10.11 17.87
CA ILE A 347 19.04 -9.41 18.05
C ILE A 347 19.54 -9.67 19.47
N PRO A 348 20.62 -10.45 19.66
CA PRO A 348 21.09 -10.80 20.99
C PRO A 348 21.66 -9.59 21.71
N TYR A 349 21.46 -9.53 23.03
CA TYR A 349 22.08 -8.56 23.91
C TYR A 349 22.64 -9.20 25.18
N ARG A 350 23.57 -8.47 25.80
CA ARG A 350 24.04 -8.68 27.17
C ARG A 350 24.09 -7.34 27.87
N PHE A 351 23.43 -7.24 29.01
CA PHE A 351 23.63 -6.15 29.97
C PHE A 351 24.42 -6.68 31.15
N SER A 352 25.40 -5.93 31.61
CA SER A 352 26.25 -6.32 32.73
C SER A 352 26.27 -5.22 33.78
N LEU A 353 25.98 -5.59 35.02
CA LEU A 353 26.13 -4.73 36.17
C LEU A 353 27.59 -4.78 36.60
N CYS A 354 28.24 -3.62 36.60
CA CYS A 354 29.68 -3.49 36.81
C CYS A 354 29.93 -2.58 38.00
N SER A 355 30.90 -2.96 38.84
CA SER A 355 31.34 -2.09 39.92
C SER A 355 31.94 -0.79 39.37
N ARG A 356 31.74 0.31 40.09
CA ARG A 356 32.43 1.57 39.79
C ARG A 356 33.86 1.60 40.33
N GLY A 357 34.23 0.64 41.16
CA GLY A 357 35.49 0.65 41.91
C GLY A 357 35.53 1.71 43.03
N GLU A 358 34.38 2.27 43.35
CA GLU A 358 34.12 3.09 44.53
C GLU A 358 33.38 2.21 45.52
N GLY A 359 33.59 2.42 46.82
CA GLY A 359 33.01 1.56 47.84
C GLY A 359 31.50 1.39 47.72
N TYR A 360 31.05 0.17 47.95
CA TYR A 360 29.66 -0.24 47.91
C TYR A 360 28.80 0.40 49.01
N THR A 361 27.66 0.93 48.60
CA THR A 361 26.55 1.33 49.48
C THR A 361 25.40 0.35 49.25
N GLN A 362 24.78 -0.11 50.33
CA GLN A 362 23.65 -1.03 50.25
C GLN A 362 22.37 -0.30 49.84
N GLY A 363 21.57 -0.93 49.00
CA GLY A 363 20.24 -0.47 48.61
C GLY A 363 19.86 -0.88 47.19
N SER A 364 18.66 -0.50 46.77
CA SER A 364 18.17 -0.68 45.41
C SER A 364 18.63 0.47 44.53
N ALA A 365 18.93 0.19 43.26
CA ALA A 365 19.33 1.19 42.30
C ALA A 365 18.77 0.88 40.92
N SER A 366 18.42 1.93 40.17
CA SER A 366 17.81 1.82 38.84
C SER A 366 18.41 2.82 37.86
N GLY A 367 18.17 2.57 36.57
CA GLY A 367 18.58 3.46 35.48
C GLY A 367 17.83 3.12 34.20
N THR A 368 17.72 4.11 33.31
CA THR A 368 16.90 4.00 32.09
C THR A 368 17.72 4.31 30.86
N ALA A 369 17.56 3.50 29.83
CA ALA A 369 18.08 3.73 28.50
C ALA A 369 16.97 3.52 27.45
N THR A 370 17.08 4.18 26.31
CA THR A 370 16.17 4.09 25.17
C THR A 370 16.89 3.39 24.02
N ILE A 371 16.20 2.45 23.39
CA ILE A 371 16.63 1.80 22.15
C ILE A 371 15.72 2.32 21.03
N THR A 372 16.32 2.80 19.94
CA THR A 372 15.63 3.20 18.72
C THR A 372 16.12 2.34 17.57
N ILE A 373 15.24 1.95 16.63
CA ILE A 373 15.64 1.32 15.38
C ILE A 373 15.10 2.15 14.23
N ASP A 374 16.01 2.54 13.34
CA ASP A 374 15.73 3.29 12.12
C ASP A 374 16.12 2.41 10.92
N TRP A 375 15.28 2.34 9.89
CA TRP A 375 15.52 1.57 8.67
C TRP A 375 15.18 2.39 7.43
N ASP A 376 15.91 2.14 6.34
CA ASP A 376 15.76 2.84 5.06
C ASP A 376 14.75 2.15 4.13
#